data_AF-A0A248TG87-F1
#
_entry.id   AF-A0A248TG87-F1
#
_cell.length_a   1.000
_cell.length_b   1.000
_cell.length_c   1.000
_cell.angle_alpha   90.00
_cell.angle_beta   90.00
_cell.angle_gamma   90.00
#
_symmetry.space_group_name_H-M   'P 1'
#
loop_
_entity.id
_entity.type
_entity.pdbx_description
1 polymer ?
#
loop_
_entity_poly.entity_id
_entity_poly.type
_entity_poly.pdbx_seq_one_letter_code
_entity_poly.pdbx_strand_id
1 'polypeptide(L)'
;MLNNLNEINDQAAGISTNLEMIFGQMEFFGELINDMDLHSDMLPVLFENGLIQRKLGAIYYLLSMQLSEVQKAEQIISELSSHKNKILK
;
A
#
# COMPACT_ATOMS: atom_id res chain seq x y z
N MET A 1 14.41 17.21 19.99
CA MET A 1 15.10 17.07 18.68
C MET A 1 15.45 15.61 18.41
N LEU A 2 16.11 14.90 19.34
CA LEU A 2 16.37 13.45 19.19
C LEU A 2 15.08 12.62 19.06
N ASN A 3 14.06 12.93 19.86
CA ASN A 3 12.76 12.23 19.80
C ASN A 3 12.07 12.37 18.43
N ASN A 4 12.00 13.58 17.87
CA ASN A 4 11.40 13.80 16.55
C ASN A 4 12.18 13.07 15.43
N LEU A 5 13.51 12.98 15.53
CA LEU A 5 14.32 12.25 14.54
C LEU A 5 14.09 10.74 14.61
N ASN A 6 13.98 10.19 15.82
CA ASN A 6 13.66 8.77 16.00
C ASN A 6 12.26 8.47 15.44
N GLU A 7 11.28 9.31 15.76
CA GLU A 7 9.91 9.12 15.29
C GLU A 7 9.79 9.26 13.76
N ILE A 8 10.51 10.21 13.14
CA ILE A 8 10.62 10.29 11.67
C ILE A 8 11.23 9.02 11.08
N ASN A 9 12.28 8.48 11.70
CA ASN A 9 12.90 7.24 11.23
C ASN A 9 11.94 6.04 11.34
N ASP A 10 11.19 5.95 12.43
CA ASP A 10 10.19 4.90 12.63
C ASP A 10 9.08 4.98 11.57
N GLN A 11 8.57 6.19 11.28
CA GLN A 11 7.59 6.41 10.21
C GLN A 11 8.17 6.06 8.83
N ALA A 12 9.42 6.44 8.54
CA ALA A 12 10.08 6.14 7.27
C ALA A 12 10.31 4.63 7.07
N ALA A 13 10.69 3.91 8.13
CA ALA A 13 10.80 2.46 8.09
C ALA A 13 9.44 1.78 7.86
N GLY A 14 8.38 2.31 8.48
CA GLY A 14 7.00 1.88 8.23
C GLY A 14 6.58 2.09 6.77
N ILE A 15 6.86 3.26 6.19
CA ILE A 15 6.61 3.55 4.77
C ILE A 15 7.36 2.54 3.88
N SER A 16 8.65 2.30 4.14
CA SER A 16 9.43 1.34 3.35
C SER A 16 8.80 -0.05 3.35
N THR A 17 8.38 -0.54 4.52
CA THR A 17 7.71 -1.83 4.67
C THR A 17 6.39 -1.88 3.89
N ASN A 18 5.58 -0.82 3.97
CA ASN A 18 4.30 -0.76 3.27
C ASN A 18 4.48 -0.70 1.75
N LEU A 19 5.53 -0.03 1.25
CA LEU A 19 5.86 -0.01 -0.17
C LEU A 19 6.29 -1.39 -0.69
N GLU A 20 7.04 -2.16 0.09
CA GLU A 20 7.37 -3.55 -0.26
C GLU A 20 6.12 -4.44 -0.32
N MET A 21 5.18 -4.27 0.62
CA MET A 21 3.90 -4.98 0.58
C MET A 21 3.06 -4.62 -0.65
N ILE A 22 3.02 -3.33 -1.01
CA ILE A 22 2.35 -2.86 -2.23
C ILE A 22 2.99 -3.49 -3.46
N PHE A 23 4.32 -3.55 -3.52
CA PHE A 23 5.04 -4.17 -4.64
C PHE A 23 4.66 -5.65 -4.81
N GLY A 24 4.69 -6.44 -3.74
CA GLY A 24 4.29 -7.85 -3.80
C GLY A 24 2.82 -8.05 -4.17
N GLN A 25 1.92 -7.15 -3.74
CA GLN A 25 0.52 -7.18 -4.17
C GLN A 25 0.35 -6.90 -5.67
N MET A 26 1.17 -6.02 -6.23
CA MET A 26 1.17 -5.73 -7.67
C MET A 26 1.72 -6.90 -8.49
N GLU A 27 2.73 -7.61 -8.01
CA GLU A 27 3.23 -8.85 -8.64
C GLU A 27 2.13 -9.93 -8.67
N PHE A 28 1.47 -10.17 -7.53
CA PHE A 28 0.34 -11.10 -7.45
C PHE A 28 -0.81 -10.69 -8.38
N PHE A 29 -1.07 -9.40 -8.53
CA PHE A 29 -2.07 -8.91 -9.47
C PHE A 29 -1.68 -9.20 -10.93
N GLY A 30 -0.39 -9.06 -11.27
CA GLY A 30 0.14 -9.47 -12.56
C GLY A 30 -0.02 -10.97 -12.83
N GLU A 31 0.27 -11.82 -11.84
CA GLU A 31 0.03 -13.26 -11.93
C GLU A 31 -1.44 -13.59 -12.18
N LEU A 32 -2.36 -12.93 -11.47
CA LEU A 32 -3.80 -13.11 -11.68
C LEU A 32 -4.22 -12.76 -13.11
N ILE A 33 -3.70 -11.67 -13.69
CA ILE A 33 -3.98 -11.30 -15.08
C ILE A 33 -3.45 -12.38 -16.04
N ASN A 34 -2.23 -12.85 -15.83
CA ASN A 34 -1.64 -13.91 -16.66
C ASN A 34 -2.46 -15.20 -16.58
N ASP A 35 -2.90 -15.61 -15.39
CA ASP A 35 -3.76 -16.77 -15.19
C ASP A 35 -5.10 -16.62 -15.92
N MET A 36 -5.68 -15.41 -15.89
CA MET A 36 -6.92 -15.10 -16.59
C MET A 36 -6.76 -15.20 -18.11
N ASP A 37 -5.63 -14.74 -18.65
CA ASP A 37 -5.34 -14.84 -20.09
C ASP A 37 -5.07 -16.29 -20.52
N LEU A 38 -4.30 -17.06 -19.74
CA LEU A 38 -3.98 -18.46 -20.00
C LEU A 38 -5.21 -19.37 -19.94
N HIS A 39 -6.16 -19.06 -19.05
CA HIS A 39 -7.37 -19.83 -18.82
C HIS A 39 -8.64 -19.05 -19.21
N SER A 40 -8.57 -18.36 -20.35
CA SER A 40 -9.64 -17.50 -20.86
C SER A 40 -10.99 -18.22 -21.05
N ASP A 41 -10.95 -19.53 -21.30
CA ASP A 41 -12.11 -20.41 -21.45
C ASP A 41 -12.89 -20.61 -20.13
N MET A 42 -12.21 -20.54 -18.98
CA MET A 42 -12.84 -20.65 -17.67
C MET A 42 -13.35 -19.31 -17.12
N LEU A 43 -12.93 -18.18 -17.71
CA LEU A 43 -13.30 -16.85 -17.22
C LEU A 43 -14.81 -16.63 -17.06
N PRO A 44 -15.69 -17.02 -18.00
CA PRO A 44 -17.13 -16.79 -17.84
C PRO A 44 -17.67 -17.42 -16.54
N VAL A 45 -17.25 -18.65 -16.24
CA VAL A 45 -17.64 -19.36 -15.01
C VAL A 45 -17.08 -18.68 -13.77
N LEU A 46 -15.84 -18.18 -13.83
CA LEU A 46 -15.19 -17.46 -12.73
C LEU A 46 -15.79 -16.05 -12.49
N PHE A 47 -16.34 -15.43 -13.52
CA PHE A 47 -17.09 -14.18 -13.40
C PHE A 47 -18.49 -14.41 -12.83
N GLU A 48 -19.20 -15.43 -13.31
CA GLU A 48 -20.53 -15.79 -12.82
C GLU A 48 -20.52 -16.19 -11.34
N ASN A 49 -19.50 -16.94 -10.90
CA ASN A 49 -19.35 -17.33 -9.49
C ASN A 49 -18.75 -16.22 -8.59
N GLY A 50 -18.45 -15.06 -9.17
CA GLY A 50 -17.93 -13.89 -8.46
C GLY A 50 -16.48 -14.01 -7.97
N LEU A 51 -15.72 -15.04 -8.35
CA LEU A 51 -14.38 -15.28 -7.81
C LEU A 51 -13.41 -14.18 -8.20
N ILE A 52 -13.46 -13.72 -9.45
CA ILE A 52 -12.60 -12.64 -9.94
C ILE A 52 -12.89 -11.35 -9.17
N GLN A 53 -14.16 -11.00 -9.00
CA GLN A 53 -14.59 -9.81 -8.27
C GLN A 53 -14.12 -9.85 -6.81
N ARG A 54 -14.19 -11.02 -6.15
CA ARG A 54 -13.67 -11.19 -4.78
C ARG A 54 -12.15 -11.01 -4.72
N LYS A 55 -11.40 -11.61 -5.64
CA LYS A 55 -9.94 -11.46 -5.70
C LYS A 55 -9.53 -10.00 -5.94
N LEU A 56 -10.15 -9.35 -6.93
CA LEU A 56 -9.93 -7.93 -7.23
C LEU A 56 -10.27 -7.02 -6.04
N GLY A 57 -11.42 -7.28 -5.39
CA GLY A 57 -11.83 -6.54 -4.21
C GLY A 57 -10.87 -6.67 -3.04
N ALA A 58 -10.33 -7.88 -2.81
CA ALA A 58 -9.33 -8.11 -1.78
C ALA A 58 -8.02 -7.35 -2.07
N ILE A 59 -7.52 -7.41 -3.32
CA ILE A 59 -6.33 -6.68 -3.74
C ILE A 59 -6.53 -5.17 -3.57
N TYR A 60 -7.66 -4.64 -4.05
CA TYR A 60 -8.01 -3.23 -3.90
C TYR A 60 -8.03 -2.80 -2.43
N TYR A 61 -8.68 -3.59 -1.57
CA TYR A 61 -8.77 -3.29 -0.14
C TYR A 61 -7.39 -3.23 0.52
N LEU A 62 -6.54 -4.22 0.24
CA LEU A 62 -5.19 -4.29 0.79
C LEU A 62 -4.32 -3.12 0.32
N LEU A 63 -4.35 -2.79 -0.98
CA LEU A 63 -3.63 -1.65 -1.54
C LEU A 63 -4.11 -0.33 -0.92
N SER A 64 -5.43 -0.14 -0.83
CA SER A 64 -6.02 1.07 -0.24
C SER A 64 -5.62 1.24 1.23
N MET A 65 -5.57 0.15 1.99
CA MET A 65 -5.15 0.19 3.39
C MET A 65 -3.68 0.61 3.50
N GLN A 66 -2.79 0.01 2.70
CA GLN A 66 -1.36 0.34 2.76
C GLN A 66 -1.05 1.76 2.29
N LEU A 67 -1.71 2.23 1.23
CA LEU A 67 -1.57 3.61 0.77
C LEU A 67 -2.03 4.61 1.84
N SER A 68 -3.13 4.32 2.54
CA SER A 68 -3.59 5.15 3.66
C SER A 68 -2.55 5.24 4.78
N GLU A 69 -1.89 4.12 5.14
CA GLU A 69 -0.86 4.14 6.18
C GLU A 69 0.40 4.92 5.74
N VAL A 70 0.80 4.80 4.47
CA VAL A 70 1.88 5.63 3.92
C VAL A 70 1.53 7.13 4.02
N GLN A 71 0.33 7.53 3.61
CA GLN A 71 -0.11 8.92 3.67
C GLN A 71 -0.12 9.48 5.10
N LYS A 72 -0.57 8.69 6.08
CA LYS A 72 -0.53 9.08 7.50
C LYS A 72 0.90 9.28 7.99
N ALA A 73 1.80 8.35 7.66
CA ALA A 73 3.20 8.44 8.03
C ALA A 73 3.88 9.67 7.40
N GLU A 74 3.59 9.96 6.13
CA GLU A 74 4.07 11.18 5.43
C GLU A 74 3.57 12.46 6.11
N GLN A 75 2.30 12.48 6.52
CA GLN A 75 1.75 13.62 7.26
C GLN A 75 2.48 13.85 8.59
N ILE A 76 2.70 12.78 9.37
CA ILE A 76 3.44 12.86 10.65
C ILE A 76 4.86 13.39 10.43
N ILE A 77 5.58 12.85 9.43
CA ILE A 77 6.93 13.31 9.09
C ILE A 77 6.91 14.81 8.74
N SER A 78 5.95 15.26 7.94
CA SER A 78 5.79 16.67 7.56
C SER A 78 5.55 17.57 8.77
N GLU A 79 4.66 17.17 9.69
CA GLU A 79 4.35 17.90 10.93
C GLU A 79 5.57 18.01 11.86
N LEU A 80 6.31 16.90 12.06
CA LEU A 80 7.50 16.85 12.90
C LEU A 80 8.66 17.66 12.29
N SER A 81 8.78 17.65 10.97
CA SER A 81 9.81 18.39 10.22
C SER A 81 9.53 19.90 10.22
N SER A 82 8.27 20.29 10.15
CA SER A 82 7.85 21.70 10.12
C SER A 82 7.84 22.37 11.50
N HIS A 83 7.64 21.62 12.59
CA HIS A 83 7.81 22.14 13.96
C HIS A 83 9.24 22.62 14.25
N LYS A 84 10.24 22.12 13.49
CA LYS A 84 11.63 22.58 13.55
C LYS A 84 11.79 24.06 13.17
N ASN A 85 10.89 24.61 12.34
CA ASN A 85 10.94 26.01 11.88
C ASN A 85 10.32 27.02 12.85
N LYS A 86 9.54 26.58 13.85
CA LYS A 86 8.92 27.49 14.84
C LYS A 86 9.77 27.74 16.08
N ILE A 87 10.71 26.85 16.41
CA ILE A 87 11.59 26.98 17.59
C ILE A 87 12.84 27.84 17.29
N LEU A 88 13.13 28.07 16.01
CA LEU A 88 14.28 28.85 15.52
C LEU A 88 13.92 30.27 15.05
N LYS A 89 12.69 30.73 15.30
CA LYS A 89 12.27 32.13 15.10
C LYS A 89 11.90 32.74 16.45
#